data_AF-H2KP19-F1
#
_entry.id   AF-H2KP19-F1
#
_cell.length_a   1.000
_cell.length_b   1.000
_cell.length_c   1.000
_cell.angle_alpha   90.00
_cell.angle_beta   90.00
_cell.angle_gamma   90.00
#
_symmetry.space_group_name_H-M   'P 1'
#
loop_
_entity.id
_entity.type
_entity.pdbx_description
1 polymer ?
#
loop_
_entity_poly.entity_id
_entity_poly.type
_entity_poly.pdbx_seq_one_letter_code
_entity_poly.pdbx_strand_id
1 'polypeptide(L)'
;MAEKHKIVWWLTYGSLLGSVRHKDFIPYDHDTDVAVLGSYETIVRELSVTWKDATYEQPFLIARHCRIDHGMSLNCRGIPGHFHGDPCVFCAPVARIISGPYMYFDVFLVHAKVVVDENNANETRVGLLDESVESEWKKRLSYSLNDVFPLSVCTYMGLNVPCPRNPDSILAHVYGKDYMKPQKLCDQRSGIWHSV
;
A
#
# COMPACT_ATOMS: atom_id res chain seq x y z
N MET A 1 12.96 9.42 -5.72
CA MET A 1 12.61 9.94 -4.38
C MET A 1 13.23 9.08 -3.27
N ALA A 2 12.91 7.78 -3.21
CA ALA A 2 13.35 6.91 -2.11
C ALA A 2 14.88 6.86 -1.93
N GLU A 3 15.66 6.72 -3.00
CA GLU A 3 17.13 6.68 -2.93
C GLU A 3 17.72 7.98 -2.35
N LYS A 4 17.24 9.14 -2.83
CA LYS A 4 17.68 10.47 -2.38
C LYS A 4 17.48 10.66 -0.88
N HIS A 5 16.39 10.12 -0.33
CA HIS A 5 16.01 10.26 1.07
C HIS A 5 16.32 9.01 1.91
N LYS A 6 16.98 7.99 1.32
CA LYS A 6 17.29 6.70 1.96
C LYS A 6 16.06 6.05 2.62
N ILE A 7 14.92 6.14 1.94
CA ILE A 7 13.66 5.55 2.39
C ILE A 7 13.67 4.07 2.06
N VAL A 8 13.47 3.24 3.07
CA VAL A 8 13.26 1.79 2.90
C VAL A 8 11.80 1.56 2.53
N TRP A 9 11.58 0.97 1.37
CA TRP A 9 10.26 0.67 0.80
C TRP A 9 10.24 -0.71 0.14
N TRP A 10 9.06 -1.28 -0.06
CA TRP A 10 8.87 -2.53 -0.79
C TRP A 10 7.47 -2.62 -1.42
N LEU A 11 7.31 -3.49 -2.44
CA LEU A 11 5.99 -3.78 -3.02
C LEU A 11 5.06 -4.45 -2.01
N THR A 12 3.79 -4.08 -2.01
CA THR A 12 2.74 -4.69 -1.18
C THR A 12 1.43 -4.88 -1.99
N TYR A 13 0.40 -5.47 -1.37
CA TYR A 13 -0.96 -5.58 -1.91
C TYR A 13 -1.04 -6.08 -3.37
N GLY A 14 -1.83 -5.41 -4.22
CA GLY A 14 -2.12 -5.82 -5.60
C GLY A 14 -0.85 -5.84 -6.44
N SER A 15 0.05 -4.87 -6.21
CA SER A 15 1.35 -4.80 -6.86
C SER A 15 2.25 -5.98 -6.54
N LEU A 16 2.33 -6.38 -5.27
CA LEU A 16 3.10 -7.55 -4.85
C LEU A 16 2.50 -8.83 -5.46
N LEU A 17 1.18 -8.92 -5.51
CA LEU A 17 0.48 -10.03 -6.12
C LEU A 17 0.74 -10.12 -7.62
N GLY A 18 0.69 -9.00 -8.34
CA GLY A 18 1.01 -8.94 -9.77
C GLY A 18 2.46 -9.33 -10.06
N SER A 19 3.38 -8.84 -9.23
CA SER A 19 4.80 -9.22 -9.24
C SER A 19 5.00 -10.74 -9.09
N VAL A 20 4.37 -11.36 -8.09
CA VAL A 20 4.47 -12.82 -7.85
C VAL A 20 3.79 -13.63 -8.96
N ARG A 21 2.62 -13.17 -9.44
CA ARG A 21 1.78 -13.92 -10.37
C ARG A 21 2.29 -13.91 -11.80
N HIS A 22 2.63 -12.73 -12.30
CA HIS A 22 2.99 -12.56 -13.71
C HIS A 22 4.04 -11.46 -13.94
N LYS A 23 4.70 -11.00 -12.88
CA LYS A 23 5.80 -10.02 -12.90
C LYS A 23 5.41 -8.65 -13.47
N ASP A 24 4.12 -8.32 -13.39
CA ASP A 24 3.57 -7.11 -14.00
C ASP A 24 2.38 -6.57 -13.20
N PHE A 25 1.91 -5.40 -13.60
CA PHE A 25 0.69 -4.78 -13.13
C PHE A 25 -0.52 -5.70 -13.39
N ILE A 26 -1.47 -5.79 -12.46
CA ILE A 26 -2.68 -6.59 -12.67
C ILE A 26 -3.57 -5.86 -13.68
N PRO A 27 -4.00 -6.48 -14.81
CA PRO A 27 -4.62 -5.75 -15.92
C PRO A 27 -5.93 -5.00 -15.63
N TYR A 28 -6.61 -5.35 -14.54
CA TYR A 28 -7.86 -4.75 -14.09
C TYR A 28 -7.70 -3.98 -12.77
N ASP A 29 -6.46 -3.75 -12.36
CA ASP A 29 -6.11 -2.87 -11.25
C ASP A 29 -5.93 -1.43 -11.75
N HIS A 30 -5.76 -0.49 -10.82
CA HIS A 30 -5.76 0.94 -11.15
C HIS A 30 -4.66 1.73 -10.43
N ASP A 31 -3.95 1.11 -9.51
CA ASP A 31 -2.90 1.73 -8.71
C ASP A 31 -1.74 0.78 -8.43
N THR A 32 -0.67 1.33 -7.88
CA THR A 32 0.48 0.56 -7.40
C THR A 32 0.74 0.85 -5.94
N ASP A 33 0.55 -0.15 -5.10
CA ASP A 33 0.83 -0.09 -3.68
C ASP A 33 2.30 -0.35 -3.34
N VAL A 34 2.86 0.52 -2.51
CA VAL A 34 4.16 0.36 -1.86
C VAL A 34 4.03 0.57 -0.36
N ALA A 35 4.80 -0.21 0.40
CA ALA A 35 4.92 -0.05 1.84
C ALA A 35 6.23 0.67 2.17
N VAL A 36 6.20 1.51 3.21
CA VAL A 36 7.32 2.28 3.75
C VAL A 36 7.38 2.06 5.26
N LEU A 37 8.58 1.97 5.83
CA LEU A 37 8.71 1.92 7.30
C LEU A 37 8.13 3.17 7.95
N GLY A 38 7.31 3.00 8.99
CA GLY A 38 6.64 4.08 9.72
C GLY A 38 7.58 5.15 10.27
N SER A 39 8.86 4.83 10.49
CA SER A 39 9.90 5.80 10.87
C SER A 39 10.14 6.90 9.84
N TYR A 40 9.70 6.72 8.59
CA TYR A 40 9.81 7.71 7.52
C TYR A 40 8.56 8.58 7.36
N GLU A 41 7.52 8.43 8.19
CA GLU A 41 6.28 9.20 8.05
C GLU A 41 6.54 10.71 7.97
N THR A 42 7.37 11.25 8.86
CA THR A 42 7.72 12.68 8.86
C THR A 42 8.32 13.11 7.52
N ILE A 43 9.24 12.31 6.97
CA ILE A 43 9.89 12.59 5.69
C ILE A 43 8.85 12.54 4.54
N VAL A 44 7.97 11.54 4.54
CA VAL A 44 6.90 11.42 3.53
C VAL A 44 5.98 12.66 3.57
N ARG A 45 5.63 13.14 4.76
CA ARG A 45 4.81 14.35 4.94
C ARG A 45 5.55 15.61 4.49
N GLU A 46 6.83 15.76 4.82
CA GLU A 46 7.66 16.90 4.41
C GLU A 46 7.87 16.96 2.89
N LEU A 47 7.88 15.82 2.21
CA LEU A 47 7.99 15.75 0.75
C LEU A 47 6.67 16.03 0.02
N SER A 48 5.56 16.10 0.73
CA SER A 48 4.25 16.32 0.14
C SER A 48 4.07 17.77 -0.28
N VAL A 49 3.54 17.98 -1.48
CA VAL A 49 3.27 19.33 -1.99
C VAL A 49 1.97 19.90 -1.42
N THR A 50 1.93 21.20 -1.23
CA THR A 50 0.66 21.92 -0.97
C THR A 50 -0.06 22.14 -2.30
N TRP A 51 -1.31 21.68 -2.37
CA TRP A 51 -2.27 21.84 -3.45
C TRP A 51 -2.03 23.08 -4.31
N LYS A 52 -1.46 22.91 -5.49
CA LYS A 52 -1.39 23.95 -6.52
C LYS A 52 -1.69 23.27 -7.83
N ASP A 53 -2.75 23.75 -8.48
CA ASP A 53 -3.17 23.45 -9.85
C ASP A 53 -2.47 22.22 -10.39
N ALA A 54 -2.93 21.02 -10.00
CA ALA A 54 -2.30 19.77 -10.40
C ALA A 54 -2.34 19.67 -11.93
N THR A 55 -1.30 20.19 -12.59
CA THR A 55 -1.19 20.20 -14.05
C THR A 55 -0.78 18.82 -14.57
N TYR A 56 -0.46 17.90 -13.67
CA TYR A 56 0.06 16.55 -13.95
C TYR A 56 1.31 16.54 -14.85
N GLU A 57 1.99 17.69 -15.01
CA GLU A 57 3.21 17.81 -15.81
C GLU A 57 4.34 16.94 -15.26
N GLN A 58 4.38 16.76 -13.93
CA GLN A 58 5.31 15.88 -13.24
C GLN A 58 4.61 15.15 -12.10
N PRO A 59 5.00 13.91 -11.78
CA PRO A 59 4.47 13.22 -10.62
C PRO A 59 4.74 13.99 -9.33
N PHE A 60 3.74 14.10 -8.47
CA PHE A 60 3.87 14.77 -7.18
C PHE A 60 3.35 13.89 -6.05
N LEU A 61 3.92 14.04 -4.86
CA LEU A 61 3.49 13.33 -3.65
C LEU A 61 2.52 14.21 -2.86
N ILE A 62 1.46 13.60 -2.36
CA ILE A 62 0.55 14.24 -1.42
C ILE A 62 0.25 13.31 -0.24
N ALA A 63 0.31 13.83 0.98
CA ALA A 63 -0.04 13.07 2.18
C ALA A 63 -1.55 13.15 2.46
N ARG A 64 -2.09 12.15 3.17
CA ARG A 64 -3.45 12.18 3.68
C ARG A 64 -3.64 13.39 4.59
N HIS A 65 -4.80 14.02 4.45
CA HIS A 65 -5.21 15.18 5.25
C HIS A 65 -6.18 14.81 6.37
N CYS A 66 -6.86 13.68 6.22
CA CYS A 66 -7.85 13.20 7.16
C CYS A 66 -7.20 12.60 8.41
N ARG A 67 -7.88 12.73 9.55
CA ARG A 67 -7.47 12.15 10.85
C ARG A 67 -8.25 10.89 11.24
N ILE A 68 -9.42 10.67 10.62
CA ILE A 68 -10.34 9.58 10.93
C ILE A 68 -10.70 8.90 9.61
N ASP A 69 -10.73 7.57 9.62
CA ASP A 69 -11.14 6.76 8.47
C ASP A 69 -12.57 7.13 8.03
N HIS A 70 -12.78 7.34 6.73
CA HIS A 70 -14.00 7.93 6.15
C HIS A 70 -14.31 9.40 6.51
N GLY A 71 -13.33 10.16 7.02
CA GLY A 71 -13.44 11.62 7.16
C GLY A 71 -13.50 12.36 5.83
N MET A 72 -13.79 13.67 5.88
CA MET A 72 -13.82 14.53 4.70
C MET A 72 -12.40 14.73 4.15
N SER A 73 -12.15 14.29 2.91
CA SER A 73 -10.89 14.49 2.17
C SER A 73 -10.96 15.76 1.31
N LEU A 74 -9.79 16.25 0.91
CA LEU A 74 -9.65 17.40 0.01
C LEU A 74 -9.34 16.90 -1.40
N ASN A 75 -9.89 17.55 -2.42
CA ASN A 75 -9.55 17.31 -3.83
C ASN A 75 -8.25 18.03 -4.23
N CYS A 76 -7.73 17.81 -5.44
CA CYS A 76 -6.48 18.40 -5.93
C CYS A 76 -6.42 19.95 -5.91
N ARG A 77 -7.53 20.63 -5.63
CA ARG A 77 -7.63 22.09 -5.44
C ARG A 77 -7.77 22.52 -3.97
N GLY A 78 -7.65 21.60 -3.02
CA GLY A 78 -7.83 21.85 -1.59
C GLY A 78 -9.29 22.03 -1.16
N ILE A 79 -10.26 21.65 -2.01
CA ILE A 79 -11.69 21.78 -1.71
C ILE A 79 -12.20 20.46 -1.13
N PRO A 80 -12.94 20.48 -0.01
CA PRO A 80 -13.56 19.27 0.52
C PRO A 80 -14.48 18.59 -0.49
N GLY A 81 -14.33 17.28 -0.63
CA GLY A 81 -15.11 16.50 -1.58
C GLY A 81 -15.21 15.03 -1.21
N HIS A 82 -16.24 14.38 -1.73
CA HIS A 82 -16.46 12.94 -1.62
C HIS A 82 -16.22 12.19 -2.94
N PHE A 83 -15.82 12.90 -4.00
CA PHE A 83 -15.79 12.35 -5.35
C PHE A 83 -14.57 11.44 -5.55
N HIS A 84 -14.82 10.16 -5.80
CA HIS A 84 -13.78 9.12 -5.95
C HIS A 84 -12.98 9.22 -7.27
N GLY A 85 -13.31 10.16 -8.15
CA GLY A 85 -12.58 10.38 -9.40
C GLY A 85 -11.46 11.40 -9.33
N ASP A 86 -11.29 12.12 -8.21
CA ASP A 86 -10.15 13.01 -8.00
C ASP A 86 -9.08 12.23 -7.19
N PRO A 87 -7.87 12.04 -7.75
CA PRO A 87 -6.87 11.15 -7.16
C PRO A 87 -6.36 11.64 -5.81
N CYS A 88 -6.57 12.91 -5.48
CA CYS A 88 -6.17 13.45 -4.20
C CYS A 88 -7.21 13.29 -3.08
N VAL A 89 -8.44 12.87 -3.41
CA VAL A 89 -9.49 12.59 -2.44
C VAL A 89 -9.28 11.19 -1.85
N PHE A 90 -8.46 11.09 -0.81
CA PHE A 90 -8.25 9.84 -0.06
C PHE A 90 -8.00 10.09 1.43
N CYS A 91 -8.17 9.05 2.24
CA CYS A 91 -7.94 9.06 3.69
C CYS A 91 -6.94 7.99 4.12
N ALA A 92 -6.99 6.83 3.48
CA ALA A 92 -5.90 5.86 3.39
C ALA A 92 -5.54 5.73 1.90
N PRO A 93 -4.25 5.57 1.56
CA PRO A 93 -3.08 5.33 2.44
C PRO A 93 -2.50 6.62 3.08
N VAL A 94 -1.31 6.58 3.72
CA VAL A 94 -0.69 7.79 4.31
C VAL A 94 -0.34 8.85 3.28
N ALA A 95 0.02 8.44 2.06
CA ALA A 95 0.35 9.34 0.97
C ALA A 95 0.17 8.68 -0.39
N ARG A 96 0.05 9.51 -1.42
CA ARG A 96 -0.13 9.08 -2.80
C ARG A 96 0.80 9.85 -3.71
N ILE A 97 1.52 9.14 -4.59
CA ILE A 97 2.25 9.76 -5.70
C ILE A 97 1.32 9.79 -6.90
N ILE A 98 0.99 10.97 -7.39
CA ILE A 98 0.00 11.18 -8.45
C ILE A 98 0.71 11.60 -9.72
N SER A 99 0.51 10.86 -10.81
CA SER A 99 1.03 11.19 -12.14
C SER A 99 -0.08 11.49 -13.16
N GLY A 100 -1.35 11.34 -12.77
CA GLY A 100 -2.50 11.64 -13.61
C GLY A 100 -3.82 11.40 -12.88
N PRO A 101 -4.98 11.65 -13.53
CA PRO A 101 -6.30 11.55 -12.90
C PRO A 101 -6.64 10.16 -12.34
N TYR A 102 -6.10 9.10 -12.95
CA TYR A 102 -6.34 7.69 -12.57
C TYR A 102 -5.03 6.89 -12.47
N MET A 103 -3.91 7.58 -12.27
CA MET A 103 -2.60 6.96 -12.21
C MET A 103 -1.90 7.43 -10.95
N TYR A 104 -1.83 6.54 -9.97
CA TYR A 104 -1.22 6.85 -8.70
C TYR A 104 -0.56 5.63 -8.04
N PHE A 105 0.41 5.94 -7.18
CA PHE A 105 1.05 4.98 -6.30
C PHE A 105 0.63 5.26 -4.86
N ASP A 106 0.12 4.23 -4.21
CA ASP A 106 -0.34 4.30 -2.83
C ASP A 106 0.80 3.92 -1.89
N VAL A 107 1.07 4.81 -0.92
CA VAL A 107 2.19 4.68 0.03
C VAL A 107 1.63 4.36 1.40
N PHE A 108 1.75 3.11 1.84
CA PHE A 108 1.29 2.61 3.13
C PHE A 108 2.41 2.61 4.17
N LEU A 109 2.07 2.90 5.44
CA LEU A 109 3.02 2.74 6.54
C LEU A 109 2.97 1.36 7.18
N VAL A 110 4.15 0.83 7.44
CA VAL A 110 4.35 -0.38 8.23
C VAL A 110 5.25 -0.08 9.43
N HIS A 111 4.73 -0.27 10.63
CA HIS A 111 5.40 0.06 11.88
C HIS A 111 5.98 -1.20 12.54
N ALA A 112 7.24 -1.12 12.98
CA ALA A 112 7.76 -2.11 13.91
C ALA A 112 7.06 -1.92 15.27
N LYS A 113 6.37 -2.96 15.74
CA LYS A 113 5.70 -2.97 17.04
C LYS A 113 6.18 -4.15 17.89
N VAL A 114 6.23 -3.91 19.19
CA VAL A 114 6.44 -4.95 20.20
C VAL A 114 5.07 -5.32 20.74
N VAL A 115 4.73 -6.61 20.67
CA VAL A 115 3.60 -7.18 21.40
C VAL A 115 4.15 -7.73 22.70
N VAL A 116 3.54 -7.35 23.82
CA VAL A 116 3.83 -7.87 25.14
C VAL A 116 2.56 -8.51 25.67
N ASP A 117 2.67 -9.74 26.18
CA ASP A 117 1.59 -10.36 26.94
C ASP A 117 2.07 -10.61 28.37
N GLU A 118 1.43 -9.94 29.33
CA GLU A 118 1.81 -9.97 30.74
C GLU A 118 1.62 -11.34 31.38
N ASN A 119 0.75 -12.18 30.80
CA ASN A 119 0.43 -13.51 31.32
C ASN A 119 1.15 -14.62 30.56
N ASN A 120 1.72 -14.33 29.39
CA ASN A 120 2.41 -15.30 28.55
C ASN A 120 3.66 -14.69 27.89
N ALA A 121 4.82 -14.86 28.53
CA ALA A 121 6.09 -14.38 28.00
C ALA A 121 6.42 -14.92 26.58
N ASN A 122 5.90 -16.10 26.20
CA ASN A 122 6.11 -16.67 24.87
C ASN A 122 5.36 -15.92 23.76
N GLU A 123 4.36 -15.11 24.10
CA GLU A 123 3.66 -14.25 23.15
C GLU A 123 4.33 -12.89 22.96
N THR A 124 5.33 -12.58 23.81
CA THR A 124 6.11 -11.35 23.67
C THR A 124 7.02 -11.45 22.45
N ARG A 125 6.75 -10.64 21.44
CA ARG A 125 7.49 -10.66 20.17
C ARG A 125 7.48 -9.31 19.47
N VAL A 126 8.51 -9.09 18.67
CA VAL A 126 8.60 -7.94 17.76
C VAL A 126 8.12 -8.36 16.38
N GLY A 127 7.30 -7.53 15.76
CA GLY A 127 6.85 -7.74 14.39
C GLY A 127 6.54 -6.43 13.70
N LEU A 128 5.85 -6.54 12.58
CA LEU A 128 5.43 -5.42 11.76
C LEU A 128 3.91 -5.32 11.80
N LEU A 129 3.40 -4.09 11.91
CA LEU A 129 1.99 -3.78 11.80
C LEU A 129 1.77 -2.82 10.64
N ASP A 130 0.92 -3.23 9.72
CA ASP A 130 0.43 -2.44 8.60
C ASP A 130 -0.72 -1.54 9.07
N GLU A 131 -0.61 -0.22 8.87
CA GLU A 131 -1.62 0.74 9.33
C GLU A 131 -3.00 0.52 8.70
N SER A 132 -3.05 -0.03 7.48
CA SER A 132 -4.30 -0.23 6.75
C SER A 132 -5.05 -1.49 7.17
N VAL A 133 -4.35 -2.43 7.81
CA VAL A 133 -4.93 -3.65 8.41
C VAL A 133 -5.42 -3.39 9.83
N GLU A 134 -5.16 -2.22 10.44
CA GLU A 134 -5.64 -1.86 11.78
C GLU A 134 -7.18 -1.84 11.87
N SER A 135 -7.90 -1.65 10.76
CA SER A 135 -9.37 -1.70 10.73
C SER A 135 -9.95 -3.09 11.03
N GLU A 136 -9.15 -4.16 10.93
CA GLU A 136 -9.48 -5.48 11.45
C GLU A 136 -8.92 -5.66 12.88
N TRP A 137 -9.59 -5.02 13.85
CA TRP A 137 -9.34 -4.89 15.30
C TRP A 137 -8.95 -6.17 16.12
N LYS A 138 -8.55 -7.26 15.50
CA LYS A 138 -8.19 -8.54 16.16
C LYS A 138 -6.71 -8.89 16.11
N LYS A 139 -5.92 -8.37 15.16
CA LYS A 139 -4.51 -8.76 15.00
C LYS A 139 -3.57 -7.71 15.59
N ARG A 140 -2.70 -8.15 16.53
CA ARG A 140 -1.68 -7.28 17.16
C ARG A 140 -0.46 -7.01 16.25
N LEU A 141 -0.26 -7.84 15.22
CA LEU A 141 0.81 -7.75 14.22
C LEU A 141 0.29 -8.25 12.86
N SER A 142 0.77 -7.65 11.77
CA SER A 142 0.50 -8.09 10.41
C SER A 142 1.53 -9.13 9.95
N TYR A 143 2.81 -8.80 10.05
CA TYR A 143 3.88 -9.63 9.47
C TYR A 143 5.03 -9.86 10.44
N SER A 144 5.77 -10.96 10.26
CA SER A 144 7.05 -11.17 10.95
C SER A 144 8.14 -10.30 10.33
N LEU A 145 9.09 -9.82 11.13
CA LEU A 145 10.29 -9.16 10.61
C LEU A 145 11.05 -10.04 9.60
N ASN A 146 11.05 -11.36 9.81
CA ASN A 146 11.73 -12.32 8.95
C ASN A 146 11.03 -12.54 7.60
N ASP A 147 9.75 -12.21 7.48
CA ASP A 147 9.03 -12.30 6.22
C ASP A 147 9.29 -11.09 5.33
N VAL A 148 9.68 -9.95 5.92
CA VAL A 148 9.96 -8.71 5.17
C VAL A 148 11.46 -8.51 4.97
N PHE A 149 12.28 -8.60 6.02
CA PHE A 149 13.69 -8.17 5.98
C PHE A 149 14.69 -9.33 6.09
N PRO A 150 15.90 -9.25 5.48
CA PRO A 150 16.25 -8.22 4.52
C PRO A 150 15.38 -8.37 3.28
N LEU A 151 15.16 -7.24 2.63
CA LEU A 151 14.36 -7.22 1.41
C LEU A 151 15.01 -8.11 0.35
N SER A 152 14.16 -8.76 -0.43
CA SER A 152 14.53 -9.41 -1.67
C SER A 152 14.31 -8.45 -2.85
N VAL A 153 14.54 -8.95 -4.07
CA VAL A 153 14.28 -8.22 -5.31
C VAL A 153 13.23 -8.99 -6.09
N CYS A 154 12.21 -8.27 -6.55
CA CYS A 154 11.17 -8.81 -7.44
C CYS A 154 11.18 -8.08 -8.78
N THR A 155 10.71 -8.75 -9.83
CA THR A 155 10.46 -8.13 -11.14
C THR A 155 9.02 -7.63 -11.19
N TYR A 156 8.83 -6.36 -11.48
CA TYR A 156 7.51 -5.74 -11.63
C TYR A 156 7.56 -4.70 -12.74
N MET A 157 6.69 -4.85 -13.75
CA MET A 157 6.65 -3.95 -14.92
C MET A 157 8.01 -3.83 -15.63
N GLY A 158 8.78 -4.93 -15.67
CA GLY A 158 10.14 -4.96 -16.22
C GLY A 158 11.23 -4.30 -15.37
N LEU A 159 10.89 -3.79 -14.18
CA LEU A 159 11.82 -3.19 -13.23
C LEU A 159 12.20 -4.20 -12.14
N ASN A 160 13.44 -4.09 -11.65
CA ASN A 160 13.88 -4.79 -10.44
C ASN A 160 13.65 -3.87 -9.24
N VAL A 161 12.72 -4.26 -8.36
CA VAL A 161 12.28 -3.42 -7.24
C VAL A 161 12.37 -4.17 -5.90
N PRO A 162 12.52 -3.44 -4.77
CA PRO A 162 12.51 -4.03 -3.44
C PRO A 162 11.23 -4.80 -3.13
N CYS A 163 11.38 -5.94 -2.49
CA CYS A 163 10.30 -6.89 -2.24
C CYS A 163 10.49 -7.52 -0.85
N PRO A 164 9.42 -7.95 -0.16
CA PRO A 164 9.56 -8.74 1.07
C PRO A 164 10.45 -9.97 0.86
N ARG A 165 11.15 -10.42 1.90
CA ARG A 165 11.92 -11.68 1.86
C ARG A 165 11.05 -12.87 1.47
N ASN A 166 9.83 -12.92 1.98
CA ASN A 166 8.86 -13.99 1.80
C ASN A 166 7.51 -13.42 1.32
N PRO A 167 7.38 -13.11 0.01
CA PRO A 167 6.19 -12.45 -0.51
C PRO A 167 4.94 -13.31 -0.35
N ASP A 168 5.06 -14.64 -0.40
CA ASP A 168 3.92 -15.55 -0.24
C ASP A 168 3.33 -15.52 1.18
N SER A 169 4.14 -15.35 2.23
CA SER A 169 3.65 -15.16 3.60
C SER A 169 2.83 -13.88 3.73
N ILE A 170 3.30 -12.79 3.13
CA ILE A 170 2.61 -11.48 3.12
C ILE A 170 1.28 -11.60 2.37
N LEU A 171 1.30 -12.15 1.15
CA LEU A 171 0.09 -12.32 0.34
C LEU A 171 -0.93 -13.27 0.98
N ALA A 172 -0.47 -14.34 1.63
CA ALA A 172 -1.34 -15.25 2.35
C ALA A 172 -1.97 -14.61 3.59
N HIS A 173 -1.29 -13.65 4.23
CA HIS A 173 -1.86 -12.86 5.32
C HIS A 173 -2.97 -11.93 4.83
N VAL A 174 -2.73 -11.26 3.70
CA VAL A 174 -3.63 -10.22 3.15
C VAL A 174 -4.85 -10.83 2.46
N TYR A 175 -4.63 -11.80 1.57
CA TYR A 175 -5.67 -12.36 0.69
C TYR A 175 -6.10 -13.80 1.07
N GLY A 176 -5.45 -14.40 2.07
CA GLY A 176 -5.68 -15.78 2.49
C GLY A 176 -4.78 -16.79 1.77
N LYS A 177 -4.76 -18.04 2.26
CA LYS A 177 -3.84 -19.10 1.76
C LYS A 177 -3.98 -19.41 0.27
N ASP A 178 -5.15 -19.16 -0.30
CA ASP A 178 -5.45 -19.37 -1.71
C ASP A 178 -5.33 -18.08 -2.56
N TYR A 179 -4.52 -17.09 -2.14
CA TYR A 179 -4.39 -15.78 -2.81
C TYR A 179 -4.06 -15.82 -4.32
N MET A 180 -3.50 -16.94 -4.79
CA MET A 180 -3.24 -17.16 -6.22
C MET A 180 -4.51 -17.48 -7.02
N LYS A 181 -5.57 -17.93 -6.36
CA LYS A 181 -6.86 -18.22 -7.00
C LYS A 181 -7.72 -16.95 -6.98
N PRO A 182 -8.16 -16.45 -8.15
CA PRO A 182 -9.05 -15.31 -8.18
C PRO A 182 -10.41 -15.70 -7.60
N GLN A 183 -11.01 -14.81 -6.81
CA GLN A 183 -12.37 -15.00 -6.28
C GLN A 183 -13.46 -14.76 -7.34
N LYS A 184 -13.11 -14.08 -8.43
CA LYS A 184 -14.00 -13.78 -9.55
C LYS A 184 -13.31 -14.01 -10.89
N LEU A 185 -14.08 -14.47 -11.87
CA LEU A 185 -13.65 -14.60 -13.27
C LEU A 185 -14.50 -13.68 -14.15
N CYS A 186 -13.84 -13.00 -15.09
CA CYS A 186 -14.52 -12.17 -16.07
C CYS A 186 -14.85 -13.00 -17.31
N ASP A 187 -16.12 -13.02 -17.72
CA ASP A 187 -16.50 -13.47 -19.05
C ASP A 187 -16.05 -12.43 -20.08
N GLN A 188 -15.07 -12.80 -20.89
CA GLN A 188 -14.47 -11.90 -21.89
C GLN A 188 -15.44 -11.43 -22.98
N ARG A 189 -16.57 -12.14 -23.20
CA ARG A 189 -17.56 -11.75 -24.21
C ARG A 189 -18.56 -10.74 -23.68
N SER A 190 -19.01 -10.93 -22.44
CA SER A 190 -20.03 -10.07 -21.83
C SER A 190 -19.44 -8.96 -20.94
N GLY A 191 -18.19 -9.11 -20.51
CA GLY A 191 -17.54 -8.23 -19.52
C GLY A 191 -18.05 -8.43 -18.09
N ILE A 192 -18.87 -9.47 -17.84
CA ILE A 192 -19.50 -9.72 -16.54
C ILE A 192 -18.56 -10.56 -15.67
N TRP A 193 -18.43 -10.16 -14.40
CA TRP A 193 -17.67 -10.88 -13.40
C TRP A 193 -18.54 -11.87 -12.63
N HIS A 194 -18.09 -13.12 -12.53
CA HIS A 194 -18.75 -14.21 -11.82
C HIS A 194 -17.88 -14.70 -10.67
N SER A 195 -18.49 -15.01 -9.52
CA SER A 195 -17.77 -15.67 -8.43
C SER A 195 -17.36 -17.09 -8.81
N VAL A 196 -16.21 -17.52 -8.30
CA VAL A 196 -15.68 -18.89 -8.45
C VAL A 196 -16.21 -19.80 -7.34
#